data_AF-A0AAN6RPJ8-F1
#
_entry.id   AF-A0AAN6RPJ8-F1
#
_cell.length_a   1.000
_cell.length_b   1.000
_cell.length_c   1.000
_cell.angle_alpha   90.00
_cell.angle_beta   90.00
_cell.angle_gamma   90.00
#
_symmetry.space_group_name_H-M   'P 1'
#
loop_
_entity.id
_entity.type
_entity.pdbx_description
1 polymer ?
#
loop_
_entity_poly.entity_id
_entity_poly.type
_entity_poly.pdbx_seq_one_letter_code
_entity_poly.pdbx_strand_id
1 'polypeptide(L)'
;MNTHSYGPSFFPGPPTPAVGQYAHCDGCRQVIPFERPRVRCLDCPDYDSCGDCQVTQTFSGNHTVEHRYEVLLRGQPTTTPPYNPSGQPSQPAAPPAGSPEAYWGMLITPSKTASPMFSRLIAAIFARFATPSADVLQPNEFCALMAAAGHTSADFPLLNNPPANMTPASMSPTDLTSLDAWLISWYRASQLEHRTSTRQFPAPPPPAPQPFNGRFRLRDQLLAAVTNPTIPAFTIPNGMPLLTRRGLEQYFVYQAVHNPDDLFTRINNLLGSAGAPPLVDGATGRPFDVRSVPRGCLPPMPDAQQQRAQRAAEAAHAQDLLEAAQVEAMIQAKTSHAILGGWTVDSYGNRRYDEGLI
;
A
#
# COMPACT_ATOMS: atom_id res chain seq x y z
N MET A 1 -50.97 21.45 -49.24
CA MET A 1 -51.00 21.93 -47.84
C MET A 1 -51.28 20.72 -46.96
N ASN A 2 -50.29 20.25 -46.21
CA ASN A 2 -50.47 19.36 -45.06
C ASN A 2 -49.17 19.42 -44.23
N THR A 3 -49.23 20.15 -43.13
CA THR A 3 -48.14 20.29 -42.16
C THR A 3 -48.41 19.33 -41.00
N HIS A 4 -47.67 18.22 -40.93
CA HIS A 4 -47.67 17.34 -39.76
C HIS A 4 -46.70 17.89 -38.71
N SER A 5 -47.26 18.39 -37.63
CA SER A 5 -46.58 18.80 -36.40
C SER A 5 -46.22 17.56 -35.57
N TYR A 6 -44.92 17.30 -35.40
CA TYR A 6 -44.41 16.33 -34.43
C TYR A 6 -44.37 16.97 -33.04
N GLY A 7 -45.15 16.43 -32.10
CA GLY A 7 -45.11 16.79 -30.69
C GLY A 7 -43.95 16.08 -29.96
N PRO A 8 -43.39 16.68 -28.88
CA PRO A 8 -42.27 16.11 -28.15
C PRO A 8 -42.68 14.88 -27.35
N SER A 9 -41.97 13.77 -27.59
CA SER A 9 -42.12 12.51 -26.85
C SER A 9 -41.61 12.66 -25.41
N PHE A 10 -42.52 12.70 -24.45
CA PHE A 10 -42.22 12.57 -23.03
C PHE A 10 -41.85 11.12 -22.71
N PHE A 11 -40.57 10.84 -22.48
CA PHE A 11 -40.14 9.61 -21.82
C PHE A 11 -40.36 9.78 -20.31
N PRO A 12 -41.09 8.89 -19.63
CA PRO A 12 -41.14 8.89 -18.18
C PRO A 12 -39.73 8.61 -17.65
N GLY A 13 -39.19 9.54 -16.86
CA GLY A 13 -37.89 9.36 -16.20
C GLY A 13 -37.90 8.14 -15.27
N PRO A 14 -36.72 7.57 -14.96
CA PRO A 14 -36.62 6.45 -14.02
C PRO A 14 -37.27 6.82 -12.67
N PRO A 15 -38.00 5.90 -12.03
CA PRO A 15 -38.64 6.15 -10.75
C PRO A 15 -37.60 6.63 -9.74
N THR A 16 -37.84 7.78 -9.13
CA THR A 16 -37.03 8.30 -8.04
C THR A 16 -37.04 7.25 -6.93
N PRO A 17 -35.89 6.73 -6.48
CA PRO A 17 -35.87 5.76 -5.40
C PRO A 17 -36.56 6.39 -4.19
N ALA A 18 -37.56 5.68 -3.65
CA ALA A 18 -38.21 6.07 -2.40
C ALA A 18 -37.14 6.37 -1.36
N VAL A 19 -37.27 7.48 -0.65
CA VAL A 19 -36.32 8.00 0.35
C VAL A 19 -35.97 6.90 1.35
N GLY A 20 -34.92 6.14 1.03
CA GLY A 20 -34.43 5.01 1.79
C GLY A 20 -33.31 5.50 2.68
N GLN A 21 -33.38 5.15 3.97
CA GLN A 21 -32.35 5.48 4.96
C GLN A 21 -30.96 5.11 4.44
N TYR A 22 -30.11 6.12 4.29
CA TYR A 22 -28.68 5.92 4.09
C TYR A 22 -28.12 5.24 5.34
N ALA A 23 -27.53 4.05 5.17
CA ALA A 23 -26.84 3.37 6.26
C ALA A 23 -25.45 3.99 6.46
N HIS A 24 -25.00 4.10 7.70
CA HIS A 24 -23.64 4.50 8.04
C HIS A 24 -22.84 3.27 8.46
N CYS A 25 -21.57 3.22 8.08
CA CYS A 25 -20.66 2.19 8.55
C CYS A 25 -20.22 2.51 9.98
N ASP A 26 -20.47 1.66 10.96
CA ASP A 26 -20.05 1.85 12.35
C ASP A 26 -18.53 1.78 12.54
N GLY A 27 -17.81 1.14 11.61
CA GLY A 27 -16.35 1.08 11.59
C GLY A 27 -15.69 2.42 11.21
N CYS A 28 -15.97 2.92 10.00
CA CYS A 28 -15.35 4.13 9.46
C CYS A 28 -16.21 5.40 9.54
N ARG A 29 -17.46 5.29 10.02
CA ARG A 29 -18.47 6.36 10.13
C ARG A 29 -18.90 7.01 8.80
N GLN A 30 -18.49 6.46 7.67
CA GLN A 30 -18.89 6.94 6.35
C GLN A 30 -20.27 6.40 5.96
N VAL A 31 -21.01 7.17 5.16
CA VAL A 31 -22.24 6.69 4.51
C VAL A 31 -21.88 5.53 3.57
N ILE A 32 -22.65 4.44 3.63
CA ILE A 32 -22.53 3.30 2.71
C ILE A 32 -23.40 3.61 1.49
N PRO A 33 -22.83 3.89 0.31
CA PRO A 33 -23.62 4.12 -0.89
C PRO A 33 -24.45 2.89 -1.25
N PHE A 34 -25.64 3.10 -1.80
CA PHE A 34 -26.59 2.03 -2.13
C PHE A 34 -26.00 0.98 -3.09
N GLU A 35 -25.05 1.39 -3.92
CA GLU A 35 -24.36 0.55 -4.89
C GLU A 35 -23.24 -0.30 -4.27
N ARG A 36 -22.81 0.00 -3.03
CA ARG A 36 -21.75 -0.74 -2.34
C ARG A 36 -22.34 -1.81 -1.41
N PRO A 37 -21.61 -2.91 -1.15
CA PRO A 37 -22.05 -3.92 -0.19
C PRO A 37 -22.13 -3.32 1.22
N ARG A 38 -23.31 -3.46 1.84
CA ARG A 38 -23.54 -3.22 3.27
C ARG A 38 -23.54 -4.57 3.99
N VAL A 39 -22.78 -4.68 5.07
CA VAL A 39 -22.69 -5.90 5.86
C VAL A 39 -23.36 -5.63 7.21
N ARG A 40 -24.55 -6.20 7.43
CA ARG A 40 -25.31 -6.01 8.66
C ARG A 40 -25.00 -7.14 9.64
N CYS A 41 -24.59 -6.79 10.85
CA CYS A 41 -24.41 -7.76 11.92
C CYS A 41 -25.77 -8.30 12.38
N LEU A 42 -25.85 -9.62 12.61
CA LEU A 42 -27.05 -10.29 13.09
C LEU A 42 -27.04 -10.49 14.63
N ASP A 43 -25.89 -10.28 15.26
CA ASP A 43 -25.72 -10.48 16.71
C ASP A 43 -25.60 -9.14 17.47
N CYS A 44 -25.22 -8.05 16.80
CA CYS A 44 -25.22 -6.70 17.38
C CYS A 44 -26.50 -5.95 16.99
N PRO A 45 -27.11 -5.19 17.90
CA PRO A 45 -28.17 -4.26 17.55
C PRO A 45 -27.61 -3.13 16.68
N ASP A 46 -28.23 -2.92 15.51
CA ASP A 46 -27.97 -1.80 14.59
C ASP A 46 -26.51 -1.59 14.18
N TYR A 47 -25.75 -2.68 14.05
CA TYR A 47 -24.37 -2.59 13.58
C TYR A 47 -24.27 -2.93 12.08
N ASP A 48 -23.77 -1.98 11.31
CA ASP A 48 -23.53 -2.07 9.88
C ASP A 48 -22.08 -1.72 9.54
N SER A 49 -21.42 -2.54 8.72
CA SER A 49 -20.10 -2.24 8.18
C SER A 49 -20.14 -2.14 6.66
N CYS A 50 -19.28 -1.30 6.09
CA CYS A 50 -19.04 -1.33 4.64
C CYS A 50 -18.15 -2.52 4.29
N GLY A 51 -18.20 -2.98 3.03
CA GLY A 51 -17.37 -4.09 2.56
C GLY A 51 -15.87 -3.90 2.85
N ASP A 52 -15.35 -2.67 2.78
CA ASP A 52 -13.95 -2.38 3.08
C ASP A 52 -13.63 -2.65 4.57
N CYS A 53 -14.41 -2.10 5.50
CA CYS A 53 -14.25 -2.33 6.94
C CYS A 53 -14.43 -3.79 7.33
N GLN A 54 -15.31 -4.52 6.66
CA GLN A 54 -15.48 -5.96 6.90
C GLN A 54 -14.23 -6.74 6.50
N VAL A 55 -13.64 -6.44 5.34
CA VAL A 55 -12.43 -7.13 4.83
C VAL A 55 -11.20 -6.80 5.68
N THR A 56 -11.06 -5.55 6.11
CA THR A 56 -9.94 -5.11 6.96
C THR A 56 -10.18 -5.39 8.45
N GLN A 57 -11.31 -5.98 8.81
CA GLN A 57 -11.73 -6.27 10.20
C GLN A 57 -11.64 -5.04 11.12
N THR A 58 -11.99 -3.86 10.58
CA THR A 58 -11.92 -2.60 11.31
C THR A 58 -13.27 -2.29 11.93
N PHE A 59 -13.46 -2.76 13.15
CA PHE A 59 -14.74 -2.71 13.87
C PHE A 59 -14.70 -1.74 15.05
N SER A 60 -15.87 -1.32 15.53
CA SER A 60 -16.01 -0.45 16.71
C SER A 60 -16.93 -1.08 17.77
N GLY A 61 -16.82 -0.59 19.01
CA GLY A 61 -17.63 -1.07 20.13
C GLY A 61 -17.34 -2.54 20.49
N ASN A 62 -18.40 -3.30 20.78
CA ASN A 62 -18.34 -4.71 21.17
C ASN A 62 -18.48 -5.68 19.98
N HIS A 63 -18.39 -5.18 18.74
CA HIS A 63 -18.49 -6.02 17.56
C HIS A 63 -17.20 -6.81 17.36
N THR A 64 -17.31 -8.12 17.11
CA THR A 64 -16.17 -9.00 16.83
C THR A 64 -16.34 -9.68 15.48
N VAL A 65 -15.24 -10.17 14.91
CA VAL A 65 -15.24 -10.92 13.63
C VAL A 65 -16.03 -12.22 13.70
N GLU A 66 -16.32 -12.71 14.90
CA GLU A 66 -17.03 -13.98 15.14
C GLU A 66 -18.55 -13.83 15.01
N HIS A 67 -19.05 -12.59 15.02
CA HIS A 67 -20.48 -12.34 14.86
C HIS A 67 -20.96 -12.70 13.45
N ARG A 68 -22.16 -13.27 13.39
CA ARG A 68 -22.88 -13.57 12.16
C ARG A 68 -23.28 -12.26 11.50
N TYR A 69 -23.24 -12.25 10.17
CA TYR A 69 -23.62 -11.10 9.37
C TYR A 69 -24.38 -11.53 8.12
N GLU A 70 -25.14 -10.60 7.56
CA GLU A 70 -25.71 -10.71 6.22
C GLU A 70 -25.14 -9.62 5.31
N VAL A 71 -25.02 -9.93 4.03
CA VAL A 71 -24.58 -8.95 3.03
C VAL A 71 -25.82 -8.47 2.26
N LEU A 72 -26.01 -7.15 2.28
CA LEU A 72 -27.05 -6.43 1.58
C LEU A 72 -26.42 -5.71 0.39
N LEU A 73 -26.82 -6.08 -0.83
CA LEU A 73 -26.44 -5.37 -2.05
C LEU A 73 -27.67 -4.66 -2.59
N ARG A 74 -27.60 -3.34 -2.77
CA ARG A 74 -28.75 -2.53 -3.20
C ARG A 74 -29.97 -2.72 -2.28
N GLY A 75 -29.71 -2.81 -0.97
CA GLY A 75 -30.74 -2.99 0.05
C GLY A 75 -31.42 -4.36 0.06
N GLN A 76 -30.99 -5.31 -0.78
CA GLN A 76 -31.54 -6.66 -0.79
C GLN A 76 -30.55 -7.66 -0.18
N PRO A 77 -31.04 -8.61 0.65
CA PRO A 77 -30.23 -9.72 1.10
C PRO A 77 -29.72 -10.47 -0.12
N THR A 78 -28.41 -10.49 -0.31
CA THR A 78 -27.82 -11.49 -1.20
C THR A 78 -28.05 -12.84 -0.53
N THR A 79 -28.95 -13.65 -1.10
CA THR A 79 -29.18 -15.03 -0.69
C THR A 79 -27.92 -15.85 -0.94
N THR A 80 -26.93 -15.71 -0.07
CA THR A 80 -25.92 -16.73 0.13
C THR A 80 -26.58 -17.87 0.92
N PRO A 81 -26.34 -19.14 0.57
CA PRO A 81 -26.89 -20.26 1.31
C PRO A 81 -26.46 -20.18 2.79
N PRO A 82 -27.33 -20.58 3.74
CA PRO A 82 -27.13 -20.36 5.16
C PRO A 82 -25.79 -20.94 5.63
N TYR A 83 -24.93 -20.05 6.15
CA TYR A 83 -23.69 -20.42 6.84
C TYR A 83 -24.07 -21.18 8.12
N ASN A 84 -23.70 -22.46 8.19
CA ASN A 84 -23.97 -23.34 9.33
C ASN A 84 -22.86 -23.17 10.39
N PRO A 85 -23.10 -22.53 11.54
CA PRO A 85 -22.06 -22.21 12.53
C PRO A 85 -21.56 -23.42 13.32
N SER A 86 -22.16 -24.60 13.16
CA SER A 86 -21.71 -25.85 13.80
C SER A 86 -20.97 -26.80 12.86
N GLY A 87 -20.92 -26.47 11.58
CA GLY A 87 -19.92 -27.05 10.70
C GLY A 87 -18.67 -26.20 10.85
N GLN A 88 -17.61 -26.73 11.49
CA GLN A 88 -16.26 -26.38 11.01
C GLN A 88 -16.36 -26.39 9.48
N PRO A 89 -15.95 -25.32 8.76
CA PRO A 89 -15.89 -25.40 7.32
C PRO A 89 -15.14 -26.69 7.05
N SER A 90 -15.82 -27.67 6.46
CA SER A 90 -15.23 -28.94 6.09
C SER A 90 -13.97 -28.52 5.38
N GLN A 91 -12.81 -28.67 6.03
CA GLN A 91 -11.55 -28.31 5.41
C GLN A 91 -11.64 -29.02 4.08
N PRO A 92 -11.63 -28.29 2.94
CA PRO A 92 -11.78 -28.94 1.65
C PRO A 92 -10.78 -30.09 1.68
N ALA A 93 -11.31 -31.32 1.63
CA ALA A 93 -10.54 -32.51 1.91
C ALA A 93 -9.26 -32.36 1.11
N ALA A 94 -8.11 -32.41 1.80
CA ALA A 94 -6.81 -32.07 1.21
C ALA A 94 -6.78 -32.68 -0.19
N PRO A 95 -6.65 -31.86 -1.26
CA PRO A 95 -6.83 -32.36 -2.60
C PRO A 95 -5.92 -33.59 -2.77
N PRO A 96 -6.47 -34.72 -3.26
CA PRO A 96 -5.69 -35.95 -3.40
C PRO A 96 -4.43 -35.60 -4.18
N ALA A 97 -3.26 -36.04 -3.70
CA ALA A 97 -1.91 -35.68 -4.18
C ALA A 97 -1.87 -35.39 -5.69
N GLY A 98 -2.23 -34.16 -6.02
CA GLY A 98 -2.39 -33.70 -7.39
C GLY A 98 -1.04 -33.19 -7.88
N SER A 99 -0.94 -32.91 -9.18
CA SER A 99 0.24 -32.20 -9.66
C SER A 99 0.38 -30.86 -8.91
N PRO A 100 1.60 -30.33 -8.76
CA PRO A 100 1.82 -29.02 -8.14
C PRO A 100 0.92 -27.90 -8.71
N GLU A 101 0.59 -27.97 -10.00
CA GLU A 101 -0.31 -27.03 -10.68
C GLU A 101 -1.74 -27.12 -10.16
N ALA A 102 -2.22 -28.30 -9.78
CA ALA A 102 -3.54 -28.49 -9.19
C ALA A 102 -3.63 -27.88 -7.78
N TYR A 103 -2.53 -27.92 -7.02
CA TYR A 103 -2.45 -27.28 -5.71
C TYR A 103 -2.45 -25.75 -5.81
N TRP A 104 -1.54 -25.19 -6.63
CA TRP A 104 -1.38 -23.74 -6.75
C TRP A 104 -2.53 -23.08 -7.53
N GLY A 105 -3.05 -23.77 -8.54
CA GLY A 105 -3.99 -23.20 -9.50
C GLY A 105 -3.41 -22.00 -10.24
N MET A 106 -4.29 -21.15 -10.78
CA MET A 106 -3.89 -19.86 -11.35
C MET A 106 -3.66 -18.85 -10.21
N LEU A 107 -2.47 -18.24 -10.15
CA LEU A 107 -2.17 -17.20 -9.18
C LEU A 107 -2.79 -15.85 -9.54
N ILE A 108 -2.96 -15.60 -10.84
CA ILE A 108 -3.62 -14.41 -11.37
C ILE A 108 -4.88 -14.84 -12.13
N THR A 109 -5.99 -14.17 -11.84
CA THR A 109 -7.25 -14.38 -12.54
C THR A 109 -7.21 -13.76 -13.94
N PRO A 110 -8.11 -14.15 -14.87
CA PRO A 110 -8.24 -13.49 -16.17
C PRO A 110 -8.52 -11.99 -16.08
N SER A 111 -9.12 -11.51 -14.98
CA SER A 111 -9.36 -10.10 -14.70
C SER A 111 -8.14 -9.37 -14.13
N LYS A 112 -6.94 -9.99 -14.16
CA LYS A 112 -5.69 -9.44 -13.63
C LYS A 112 -5.76 -9.10 -12.14
N THR A 113 -6.46 -9.92 -11.36
CA THR A 113 -6.50 -9.82 -9.89
C THR A 113 -5.79 -11.01 -9.27
N ALA A 114 -5.30 -10.88 -8.03
CA ALA A 114 -4.77 -12.02 -7.30
C ALA A 114 -5.87 -13.07 -7.07
N SER A 115 -5.51 -14.35 -7.21
CA SER A 115 -6.37 -15.44 -6.76
C SER A 115 -6.34 -15.56 -5.23
N PRO A 116 -7.28 -16.28 -4.61
CA PRO A 116 -7.24 -16.53 -3.17
C PRO A 116 -5.94 -17.23 -2.72
N MET A 117 -5.45 -18.19 -3.51
CA MET A 117 -4.17 -18.86 -3.22
C MET A 117 -3.01 -17.86 -3.24
N PHE A 118 -2.96 -16.99 -4.24
CA PHE A 118 -1.89 -16.00 -4.35
C PHE A 118 -1.95 -14.95 -3.24
N SER A 119 -3.14 -14.48 -2.89
CA SER A 119 -3.35 -13.54 -1.78
C SER A 119 -2.88 -14.12 -0.45
N ARG A 120 -3.13 -15.42 -0.20
CA ARG A 120 -2.62 -16.12 0.99
C ARG A 120 -1.09 -16.26 0.97
N LEU A 121 -0.51 -16.58 -0.18
CA LEU A 121 0.95 -16.63 -0.33
C LEU A 121 1.58 -15.26 -0.05
N ILE A 122 1.03 -14.19 -0.62
CA ILE A 122 1.50 -12.82 -0.39
C ILE A 122 1.35 -12.43 1.09
N ALA A 123 0.24 -12.80 1.73
CA ALA A 123 0.05 -12.57 3.16
C ALA A 123 1.11 -13.31 4.01
N ALA A 124 1.46 -14.55 3.65
CA ALA A 124 2.51 -15.31 4.34
C ALA A 124 3.90 -14.70 4.10
N ILE A 125 4.20 -14.24 2.88
CA ILE A 125 5.43 -13.48 2.57
C ILE A 125 5.47 -12.23 3.43
N PHE A 126 4.39 -11.43 3.44
CA PHE A 126 4.28 -10.21 4.22
C PHE A 126 4.56 -10.46 5.71
N ALA A 127 3.88 -11.44 6.30
CA ALA A 127 4.02 -11.80 7.72
C ALA A 127 5.42 -12.29 8.10
N ARG A 128 6.21 -12.80 7.14
CA ARG A 128 7.60 -13.21 7.39
C ARG A 128 8.54 -12.01 7.57
N PHE A 129 8.28 -10.89 6.91
CA PHE A 129 9.15 -9.70 6.96
C PHE A 129 8.62 -8.61 7.88
N ALA A 130 7.31 -8.52 8.06
CA ALA A 130 6.69 -7.54 8.94
C ALA A 130 6.92 -7.89 10.41
N THR A 131 7.23 -6.87 11.22
CA THR A 131 7.21 -7.00 12.68
C THR A 131 5.81 -7.47 13.15
N PRO A 132 5.68 -8.41 14.10
CA PRO A 132 4.40 -9.05 14.45
C PRO A 132 3.24 -8.12 14.85
N SER A 133 3.54 -6.88 15.24
CA SER A 133 2.55 -5.87 15.62
C SER A 133 2.16 -4.91 14.50
N ALA A 134 2.74 -5.04 13.31
CA ALA A 134 2.57 -4.10 12.20
C ALA A 134 1.84 -4.76 11.01
N ASP A 135 0.70 -4.20 10.61
CA ASP A 135 0.03 -4.49 9.32
C ASP A 135 0.66 -3.69 8.16
N VAL A 136 1.94 -3.37 8.30
CA VAL A 136 2.72 -2.52 7.37
C VAL A 136 4.18 -2.98 7.37
N LEU A 137 4.81 -2.93 6.19
CA LEU A 137 6.25 -3.09 6.04
C LEU A 137 6.93 -1.72 6.13
N GLN A 138 7.85 -1.60 7.08
CA GLN A 138 8.77 -0.48 7.14
C GLN A 138 9.77 -0.53 5.98
N PRO A 139 10.41 0.60 5.63
CA PRO A 139 11.40 0.66 4.55
C PRO A 139 12.49 -0.42 4.60
N ASN A 140 13.03 -0.70 5.80
CA ASN A 140 14.05 -1.73 6.00
C ASN A 140 13.51 -3.16 5.83
N GLU A 141 12.29 -3.43 6.30
CA GLU A 141 11.63 -4.73 6.13
C GLU A 141 11.31 -4.98 4.64
N PHE A 142 10.88 -3.94 3.93
CA PHE A 142 10.67 -3.99 2.49
C PHE A 142 12.00 -4.21 1.73
N CYS A 143 13.08 -3.51 2.06
CA CYS A 143 14.39 -3.77 1.48
C CYS A 143 14.86 -5.21 1.74
N ALA A 144 14.64 -5.76 2.94
CA ALA A 144 14.96 -7.14 3.26
C ALA A 144 14.15 -8.14 2.43
N LEU A 145 12.85 -7.87 2.19
CA LEU A 145 12.01 -8.63 1.27
C LEU A 145 12.58 -8.61 -0.15
N MET A 146 12.95 -7.42 -0.65
CA MET A 146 13.49 -7.27 -2.00
C MET A 146 14.82 -8.02 -2.16
N ALA A 147 15.71 -7.94 -1.17
CA ALA A 147 16.95 -8.71 -1.15
C ALA A 147 16.69 -10.23 -1.13
N ALA A 148 15.75 -10.70 -0.31
CA ALA A 148 15.39 -12.12 -0.22
C ALA A 148 14.73 -12.65 -1.50
N ALA A 149 14.03 -11.79 -2.24
CA ALA A 149 13.50 -12.10 -3.56
C ALA A 149 14.59 -12.18 -4.64
N GLY A 150 15.82 -11.76 -4.34
CA GLY A 150 16.94 -11.75 -5.29
C GLY A 150 16.97 -10.50 -6.17
N HIS A 151 16.43 -9.36 -5.71
CA HIS A 151 16.71 -8.10 -6.38
C HIS A 151 18.19 -7.78 -6.30
N THR A 152 18.76 -7.33 -7.42
CA THR A 152 20.11 -6.78 -7.45
C THR A 152 20.05 -5.29 -7.15
N SER A 153 21.19 -4.71 -6.85
CA SER A 153 21.29 -3.27 -6.66
C SER A 153 21.18 -2.45 -7.95
N ALA A 154 21.27 -3.10 -9.11
CA ALA A 154 20.91 -2.48 -10.38
C ALA A 154 19.38 -2.35 -10.52
N ASP A 155 18.63 -3.36 -10.07
CA ASP A 155 17.16 -3.36 -10.11
C ASP A 155 16.56 -2.45 -9.03
N PHE A 156 17.22 -2.42 -7.87
CA PHE A 156 16.77 -1.69 -6.71
C PHE A 156 17.97 -0.92 -6.13
N PRO A 157 18.20 0.32 -6.58
CA PRO A 157 19.38 1.12 -6.19
C PRO A 157 19.59 1.22 -4.68
N LEU A 158 18.50 1.06 -3.90
CA LEU A 158 18.54 1.04 -2.43
C LEU A 158 19.30 -0.16 -1.84
N LEU A 159 19.62 -1.19 -2.63
CA LEU A 159 20.46 -2.32 -2.19
C LEU A 159 21.96 -2.02 -2.30
N ASN A 160 22.39 -0.96 -3.01
CA ASN A 160 23.81 -0.57 -3.08
C ASN A 160 24.28 0.23 -1.85
N ASN A 161 23.36 0.85 -1.12
CA ASN A 161 23.65 1.65 0.07
C ASN A 161 22.51 1.42 1.09
N PRO A 162 22.58 0.35 1.91
CA PRO A 162 23.80 -0.12 2.54
C PRO A 162 24.08 -1.63 2.32
N PRO A 163 25.30 -2.15 2.58
CA PRO A 163 25.61 -3.58 2.47
C PRO A 163 24.58 -4.41 3.25
N ALA A 164 24.26 -5.62 2.79
CA ALA A 164 23.25 -6.52 3.36
C ALA A 164 23.37 -6.81 4.89
N ASN A 165 24.43 -6.33 5.54
CA ASN A 165 24.69 -6.42 6.98
C ASN A 165 24.50 -5.09 7.75
N MET A 166 24.19 -3.98 7.09
CA MET A 166 23.98 -2.69 7.75
C MET A 166 22.53 -2.59 8.22
N THR A 167 22.37 -2.67 9.53
CA THR A 167 21.10 -2.42 10.20
C THR A 167 20.72 -0.95 10.06
N PRO A 168 19.43 -0.58 10.19
CA PRO A 168 19.01 0.84 10.19
C PRO A 168 19.79 1.71 11.18
N ALA A 169 20.38 1.10 12.23
CA ALA A 169 21.23 1.77 13.20
C ALA A 169 22.56 2.31 12.64
N SER A 170 22.98 1.90 11.43
CA SER A 170 24.24 2.32 10.83
C SER A 170 24.09 3.36 9.71
N MET A 171 22.87 3.67 9.27
CA MET A 171 22.63 4.69 8.25
C MET A 171 22.54 6.08 8.89
N SER A 172 23.06 7.11 8.22
CA SER A 172 22.88 8.48 8.69
C SER A 172 21.41 8.91 8.58
N PRO A 173 20.95 9.88 9.40
CA PRO A 173 19.61 10.42 9.26
C PRO A 173 19.29 10.98 7.87
N THR A 174 20.28 11.60 7.21
CA THR A 174 20.15 12.13 5.85
C THR A 174 19.93 11.03 4.82
N ASP A 175 20.65 9.91 4.95
CA ASP A 175 20.50 8.77 4.03
C ASP A 175 19.13 8.13 4.19
N LEU A 176 18.67 7.95 5.44
CA LEU A 176 17.34 7.42 5.74
C LEU A 176 16.22 8.34 5.22
N THR A 177 16.40 9.66 5.30
CA THR A 177 15.45 10.63 4.74
C THR A 177 15.38 10.52 3.21
N SER A 178 16.53 10.39 2.56
CA SER A 178 16.63 10.26 1.11
C SER A 178 16.00 8.94 0.63
N LEU A 179 16.23 7.86 1.38
CA LEU A 179 15.59 6.55 1.17
C LEU A 179 14.07 6.65 1.26
N ASP A 180 13.56 7.27 2.32
CA ASP A 180 12.12 7.45 2.55
C ASP A 180 11.48 8.27 1.42
N ALA A 181 12.14 9.35 0.97
CA ALA A 181 11.68 10.18 -0.14
C ALA A 181 11.67 9.44 -1.49
N TRP A 182 12.66 8.57 -1.74
CA TRP A 182 12.66 7.74 -2.94
C TRP A 182 11.53 6.71 -2.90
N LEU A 183 11.36 6.00 -1.78
CA LEU A 183 10.33 4.96 -1.63
C LEU A 183 8.92 5.53 -1.75
N ILE A 184 8.64 6.67 -1.13
CA ILE A 184 7.30 7.29 -1.24
C ILE A 184 7.00 7.70 -2.69
N SER A 185 8.00 8.20 -3.43
CA SER A 185 7.86 8.50 -4.84
C SER A 185 7.59 7.24 -5.66
N TRP A 186 8.33 6.15 -5.38
CA TRP A 186 8.17 4.87 -6.07
C TRP A 186 6.79 4.23 -5.79
N TYR A 187 6.33 4.22 -4.54
CA TYR A 187 5.00 3.73 -4.16
C TYR A 187 3.90 4.51 -4.86
N ARG A 188 4.02 5.85 -4.94
CA ARG A 188 3.04 6.70 -5.65
C ARG A 188 3.04 6.44 -7.16
N ALA A 189 4.22 6.38 -7.77
CA ALA A 189 4.34 6.12 -9.21
C ALA A 189 3.76 4.75 -9.60
N SER A 190 3.96 3.75 -8.74
CA SER A 190 3.45 2.39 -8.92
C SER A 190 2.02 2.19 -8.39
N GLN A 191 1.37 3.25 -7.91
CA GLN A 191 0.02 3.24 -7.30
C GLN A 191 -0.14 2.20 -6.18
N LEU A 192 0.92 1.95 -5.41
CA LEU A 192 0.90 1.01 -4.30
C LEU A 192 0.29 1.66 -3.06
N GLU A 193 -0.61 0.94 -2.41
CA GLU A 193 -1.22 1.36 -1.16
C GLU A 193 -0.17 1.41 -0.04
N HIS A 194 0.08 2.61 0.46
CA HIS A 194 1.04 2.88 1.53
C HIS A 194 0.46 3.87 2.54
N ARG A 195 1.03 3.86 3.74
CA ARG A 195 0.80 4.85 4.80
C ARG A 195 2.07 5.66 5.02
N THR A 196 1.94 6.80 5.68
CA THR A 196 3.09 7.58 6.15
C THR A 196 3.12 7.57 7.67
N SER A 197 4.31 7.47 8.25
CA SER A 197 4.52 7.56 9.69
C SER A 197 5.67 8.50 10.02
N THR A 198 5.82 8.83 11.31
CA THR A 198 6.92 9.63 11.81
C THR A 198 8.10 8.73 12.11
N ARG A 199 9.23 8.96 11.43
CA ARG A 199 10.49 8.31 11.79
C ARG A 199 11.03 8.93 13.08
N GLN A 200 11.30 8.08 14.06
CA GLN A 200 12.02 8.48 15.26
C GLN A 200 13.48 8.05 15.11
N PHE A 201 14.39 9.01 15.19
CA PHE A 201 15.81 8.71 15.29
C PHE A 201 16.16 8.57 16.77
N PRO A 202 16.92 7.54 17.17
CA PRO A 202 17.41 7.47 18.54
C PRO A 202 18.18 8.75 18.85
N ALA A 203 17.95 9.33 20.03
CA ALA A 203 18.73 10.47 20.48
C ALA A 203 20.21 10.06 20.46
N PRO A 204 21.12 10.92 19.98
CA PRO A 204 22.54 10.61 20.02
C PRO A 204 22.92 10.26 21.47
N PRO A 205 23.76 9.23 21.68
CA PRO A 205 24.18 8.89 23.03
C PRO A 205 24.78 10.14 23.68
N PRO A 206 24.44 10.45 24.94
CA PRO A 206 25.03 11.59 25.61
C PRO A 206 26.56 11.44 25.55
N PRO A 207 27.32 12.53 25.30
CA PRO A 207 28.76 12.45 25.21
C PRO A 207 29.30 11.77 26.47
N ALA A 208 30.06 10.69 26.29
CA ALA A 208 30.65 9.97 27.41
C ALA A 208 31.44 10.97 28.24
N PRO A 209 31.19 11.08 29.56
CA PRO A 209 31.91 12.03 30.37
C PRO A 209 33.41 11.72 30.25
N GLN A 210 34.21 12.67 29.77
CA GLN A 210 35.66 12.47 29.73
C GLN A 210 36.20 12.68 31.14
N PRO A 211 36.83 11.66 31.76
CA PRO A 211 37.39 11.82 33.09
C PRO A 211 38.60 12.75 33.03
N PHE A 212 38.49 13.93 33.64
CA PHE A 212 39.65 14.78 33.89
C PHE A 212 40.40 14.24 35.12
N ASN A 213 41.62 13.70 34.92
CA ASN A 213 42.42 13.05 35.97
C ASN A 213 41.73 11.89 36.70
N GLY A 214 40.95 11.07 35.98
CA GLY A 214 40.34 9.86 36.55
C GLY A 214 39.21 10.11 37.56
N ARG A 215 38.74 11.36 37.73
CA ARG A 215 37.58 11.69 38.58
C ARG A 215 36.53 12.45 37.79
N PHE A 216 35.30 11.98 37.85
CA PHE A 216 34.13 12.71 37.36
C PHE A 216 33.81 13.84 38.34
N ARG A 217 33.94 15.09 37.92
CA ARG A 217 33.49 16.22 38.73
C ARG A 217 31.98 16.37 38.56
N LEU A 218 31.24 16.46 39.66
CA LEU A 218 29.78 16.71 39.66
C LEU A 218 29.41 17.95 38.82
N ARG A 219 30.30 18.95 38.79
CA ARG A 219 30.18 20.15 37.95
C ARG A 219 30.17 19.82 36.46
N ASP A 220 30.98 18.86 36.00
CA ASP A 220 31.08 18.51 34.57
C ASP A 220 29.85 17.71 34.13
N GLN A 221 29.27 16.88 35.02
CA GLN A 221 27.97 16.23 34.78
C GLN A 221 26.85 17.25 34.67
N LEU A 222 26.79 18.23 35.57
CA LEU A 222 25.79 19.28 35.54
C LEU A 222 25.96 20.19 34.31
N LEU A 223 27.20 20.55 33.97
CA LEU A 223 27.50 21.35 32.80
C LEU A 223 27.14 20.59 31.52
N ALA A 224 27.43 19.28 31.43
CA ALA A 224 27.05 18.45 30.29
C ALA A 224 25.53 18.33 30.12
N ALA A 225 24.76 18.26 31.22
CA ALA A 225 23.30 18.25 31.17
C ALA A 225 22.71 19.62 30.74
N VAL A 226 23.39 20.72 31.05
CA VAL A 226 22.98 22.08 30.68
C VAL A 226 23.42 22.45 29.25
N THR A 227 24.62 22.04 28.83
CA THR A 227 25.16 22.34 27.49
C THR A 227 24.68 21.37 26.42
N ASN A 228 24.27 20.16 26.80
CA ASN A 228 23.54 19.24 25.94
C ASN A 228 22.12 19.10 26.50
N PRO A 229 21.26 20.14 26.39
CA PRO A 229 19.84 19.95 26.62
C PRO A 229 19.41 18.78 25.73
N THR A 230 18.63 17.85 26.28
CA THR A 230 18.18 16.63 25.59
C THR A 230 17.72 17.04 24.20
N ILE A 231 18.56 16.84 23.18
CA ILE A 231 18.23 17.29 21.83
C ILE A 231 17.01 16.47 21.49
N PRO A 232 15.84 17.11 21.26
CA PRO A 232 14.63 16.36 20.95
C PRO A 232 14.98 15.45 19.79
N ALA A 233 14.67 14.16 19.93
CA ALA A 233 14.90 13.17 18.89
C ALA A 233 14.52 13.82 17.55
N PHE A 234 15.47 13.82 16.59
CA PHE A 234 15.15 14.30 15.26
C PHE A 234 13.96 13.47 14.80
N THR A 235 12.88 14.12 14.41
CA THR A 235 11.66 13.46 13.96
C THR A 235 11.33 14.03 12.59
N ILE A 236 11.04 13.13 11.66
CA ILE A 236 10.54 13.52 10.34
C ILE A 236 9.05 13.17 10.33
N PRO A 237 8.17 14.12 10.68
CA PRO A 237 6.75 13.87 10.76
C PRO A 237 6.22 13.45 9.39
N ASN A 238 5.52 12.32 9.34
CA ASN A 238 4.93 11.74 8.12
C ASN A 238 5.91 11.52 6.96
N GLY A 239 7.21 11.41 7.23
CA GLY A 239 8.22 11.19 6.20
C GLY A 239 8.41 9.72 5.82
N MET A 240 8.13 8.79 6.73
CA MET A 240 8.48 7.38 6.55
C MET A 240 7.37 6.62 5.82
N PRO A 241 7.61 6.10 4.60
CA PRO A 241 6.61 5.36 3.86
C PRO A 241 6.51 3.92 4.38
N LEU A 242 5.28 3.48 4.64
CA LEU A 242 4.94 2.18 5.19
C LEU A 242 4.09 1.42 4.16
N LEU A 243 4.63 0.35 3.58
CA LEU A 243 3.91 -0.41 2.55
C LEU A 243 2.88 -1.32 3.23
N THR A 244 1.60 -1.19 2.84
CA THR A 244 0.55 -2.05 3.40
C THR A 244 0.60 -3.45 2.79
N ARG A 245 -0.06 -4.44 3.41
CA ARG A 245 -0.23 -5.76 2.81
C ARG A 245 -0.88 -5.70 1.43
N ARG A 246 -1.89 -4.83 1.27
CA ARG A 246 -2.56 -4.59 -0.01
C ARG A 246 -1.64 -3.94 -1.05
N GLY A 247 -0.78 -3.01 -0.63
CA GLY A 247 0.27 -2.45 -1.46
C GLY A 247 1.25 -3.50 -1.96
N LEU A 248 1.65 -4.45 -1.11
CA LEU A 248 2.48 -5.57 -1.53
C LEU A 248 1.74 -6.47 -2.54
N GLU A 249 0.46 -6.76 -2.32
CA GLU A 249 -0.34 -7.53 -3.28
C GLU A 249 -0.44 -6.84 -4.64
N GLN A 250 -0.68 -5.54 -4.67
CA GLN A 250 -0.67 -4.73 -5.89
C GLN A 250 0.67 -4.83 -6.63
N TYR A 251 1.79 -4.79 -5.91
CA TYR A 251 3.13 -4.97 -6.49
C TYR A 251 3.30 -6.35 -7.13
N PHE A 252 2.92 -7.42 -6.42
CA PHE A 252 3.02 -8.78 -6.96
C PHE A 252 2.11 -9.02 -8.16
N VAL A 253 0.88 -8.50 -8.15
CA VAL A 253 -0.04 -8.56 -9.29
C VAL A 253 0.52 -7.78 -10.48
N TYR A 254 1.04 -6.57 -10.24
CA TYR A 254 1.71 -5.77 -11.27
C TYR A 254 2.84 -6.57 -11.92
N GLN A 255 3.74 -7.14 -11.12
CA GLN A 255 4.85 -7.94 -11.63
C GLN A 255 4.38 -9.19 -12.38
N ALA A 256 3.31 -9.85 -11.92
CA ALA A 256 2.79 -11.03 -12.59
C ALA A 256 2.27 -10.72 -13.99
N VAL A 257 1.70 -9.54 -14.20
CA VAL A 257 1.18 -9.10 -15.50
C VAL A 257 2.30 -8.61 -16.42
N HIS A 258 3.30 -7.88 -15.88
CA HIS A 258 4.31 -7.20 -16.69
C HIS A 258 5.55 -8.05 -16.95
N ASN A 259 5.96 -8.85 -15.97
CA ASN A 259 7.16 -9.69 -16.04
C ASN A 259 6.97 -11.01 -15.26
N PRO A 260 6.11 -11.93 -15.75
CA PRO A 260 5.78 -13.15 -15.02
C PRO A 260 6.98 -14.09 -14.79
N ASP A 261 8.00 -14.05 -15.64
CA ASP A 261 9.20 -14.89 -15.52
C ASP A 261 10.14 -14.40 -14.40
N ASP A 262 10.31 -13.08 -14.31
CA ASP A 262 11.03 -12.46 -13.20
C ASP A 262 10.30 -12.70 -11.89
N LEU A 263 8.98 -12.52 -11.86
CA LEU A 263 8.19 -12.81 -10.68
C LEU A 263 8.26 -14.28 -10.27
N PHE A 264 8.16 -15.20 -11.22
CA PHE A 264 8.32 -16.64 -10.99
C PHE A 264 9.64 -16.94 -10.26
N THR A 265 10.74 -16.36 -10.75
CA THR A 265 12.06 -16.51 -10.16
C THR A 265 12.09 -15.97 -8.74
N ARG A 266 11.55 -14.76 -8.53
CA ARG A 266 11.54 -14.07 -7.23
C ARG A 266 10.69 -14.79 -6.18
N ILE A 267 9.49 -15.26 -6.53
CA ILE A 267 8.63 -16.03 -5.61
C ILE A 267 9.32 -17.32 -5.19
N ASN A 268 9.96 -18.02 -6.15
CA ASN A 268 10.66 -19.26 -5.85
C ASN A 268 11.92 -19.02 -5.01
N ASN A 269 12.59 -17.88 -5.16
CA ASN A 269 13.67 -17.47 -4.24
C ASN A 269 13.14 -17.24 -2.82
N LEU A 270 11.97 -16.59 -2.66
CA LEU A 270 11.36 -16.36 -1.35
C LEU A 270 10.94 -17.68 -0.67
N LEU A 271 10.36 -18.61 -1.44
CA LEU A 271 9.98 -19.95 -0.98
C LEU A 271 11.20 -20.84 -0.66
N GLY A 272 12.26 -20.72 -1.46
CA GLY A 272 13.47 -21.55 -1.38
C GLY A 272 14.62 -20.95 -0.55
N SER A 273 14.43 -19.76 0.02
CA SER A 273 15.46 -19.01 0.76
C SER A 273 16.12 -19.90 1.83
N ALA A 274 17.37 -20.31 1.58
CA ALA A 274 18.09 -21.27 2.39
C ALA A 274 18.27 -20.76 3.83
N GLY A 275 17.85 -21.57 4.82
CA GLY A 275 17.96 -21.27 6.25
C GLY A 275 16.79 -20.49 6.83
N ALA A 276 15.82 -20.06 6.02
CA ALA A 276 14.60 -19.46 6.53
C ALA A 276 13.53 -20.51 6.87
N PRO A 277 12.67 -20.24 7.88
CA PRO A 277 11.49 -21.07 8.13
C PRO A 277 10.59 -21.15 6.89
N PRO A 278 9.93 -22.31 6.64
CA PRO A 278 8.94 -22.43 5.59
C PRO A 278 7.84 -21.38 5.75
N LEU A 279 7.35 -20.82 4.64
CA LEU A 279 6.17 -19.95 4.67
C LEU A 279 4.95 -20.77 5.09
N VAL A 280 4.21 -20.26 6.08
CA VAL A 280 3.00 -20.89 6.62
C VAL A 280 1.78 -20.17 6.06
N ASP A 281 0.85 -20.92 5.49
CA ASP A 281 -0.45 -20.40 5.07
C ASP A 281 -1.30 -20.08 6.31
N GLY A 282 -1.52 -18.80 6.55
CA GLY A 282 -2.31 -18.33 7.70
C GLY A 282 -3.75 -18.86 7.74
N ALA A 283 -4.32 -19.29 6.60
CA ALA A 283 -5.67 -19.84 6.56
C ALA A 283 -5.72 -21.31 7.01
N THR A 284 -4.65 -22.08 6.78
CA THR A 284 -4.61 -23.52 7.10
C THR A 284 -3.71 -23.84 8.30
N GLY A 285 -2.84 -22.92 8.70
CA GLY A 285 -1.81 -23.11 9.71
C GLY A 285 -0.70 -24.07 9.27
N ARG A 286 -0.67 -24.47 7.99
CA ARG A 286 0.30 -25.42 7.44
C ARG A 286 1.31 -24.71 6.54
N PRO A 287 2.56 -25.21 6.44
CA PRO A 287 3.47 -24.77 5.40
C PRO A 287 2.85 -24.95 4.01
N PHE A 288 3.20 -24.10 3.05
CA PHE A 288 2.84 -24.37 1.65
C PHE A 288 3.46 -25.70 1.20
N ASP A 289 2.63 -26.62 0.70
CA ASP A 289 2.99 -28.03 0.48
C ASP A 289 4.08 -28.20 -0.60
N VAL A 290 4.16 -27.25 -1.53
CA VAL A 290 5.15 -27.26 -2.61
C VAL A 290 6.13 -26.12 -2.41
N ARG A 291 7.43 -26.44 -2.38
CA ARG A 291 8.51 -25.44 -2.22
C ARG A 291 8.75 -24.56 -3.45
N SER A 292 8.01 -24.79 -4.53
CA SER A 292 8.06 -23.98 -5.73
C SER A 292 6.68 -23.83 -6.35
N VAL A 293 6.43 -22.64 -6.89
CA VAL A 293 5.29 -22.35 -7.75
C VAL A 293 5.66 -22.78 -9.16
N PRO A 294 4.90 -23.66 -9.83
CA PRO A 294 5.09 -23.98 -11.24
C PRO A 294 4.91 -22.76 -12.14
N ARG A 295 5.68 -22.69 -13.24
CA ARG A 295 5.58 -21.56 -14.18
C ARG A 295 4.19 -21.43 -14.80
N GLY A 296 3.49 -22.55 -15.00
CA GLY A 296 2.13 -22.58 -15.56
C GLY A 296 1.06 -21.92 -14.68
N CYS A 297 1.36 -21.63 -13.41
CA CYS A 297 0.44 -20.95 -12.49
C CYS A 297 0.43 -19.42 -12.68
N LEU A 298 1.37 -18.87 -13.45
CA LEU A 298 1.48 -17.46 -13.80
C LEU A 298 1.06 -17.24 -15.25
N PRO A 299 0.56 -16.05 -15.61
CA PRO A 299 0.15 -15.78 -16.99
C PRO A 299 1.34 -15.97 -17.96
N PRO A 300 1.06 -16.32 -19.23
CA PRO A 300 2.09 -16.33 -20.25
C PRO A 300 2.68 -14.92 -20.40
N MET A 301 3.96 -14.86 -20.76
CA MET A 301 4.58 -13.58 -21.10
C MET A 301 3.79 -12.92 -22.24
N PRO A 302 3.50 -11.61 -22.18
CA PRO A 302 2.92 -10.91 -23.31
C PRO A 302 3.79 -11.13 -24.54
N ASP A 303 3.17 -11.33 -25.70
CA ASP A 303 3.93 -11.51 -26.93
C ASP A 303 4.82 -10.28 -27.22
N ALA A 304 5.84 -10.44 -28.07
CA ALA A 304 6.79 -9.36 -28.35
C ALA A 304 6.11 -8.10 -28.92
N GLN A 305 4.96 -8.25 -29.58
CA GLN A 305 4.20 -7.13 -30.11
C GLN A 305 3.45 -6.38 -29.01
N GLN A 306 2.81 -7.09 -28.09
CA GLN A 306 2.18 -6.55 -26.89
C GLN A 306 3.20 -5.84 -26.02
N GLN A 307 4.39 -6.42 -25.81
CA GLN A 307 5.47 -5.76 -25.07
C GLN A 307 5.93 -4.46 -25.73
N ARG A 308 6.09 -4.45 -27.07
CA ARG A 308 6.44 -3.23 -27.81
C ARG A 308 5.35 -2.17 -27.70
N ALA A 309 4.09 -2.56 -27.86
CA ALA A 309 2.95 -1.66 -27.72
C ALA A 309 2.87 -1.08 -26.31
N GLN A 310 3.11 -1.91 -25.30
CA GLN A 310 3.12 -1.49 -23.90
C GLN A 310 4.27 -0.53 -23.60
N ARG A 311 5.50 -0.85 -24.01
CA ARG A 311 6.64 0.06 -23.84
C ARG A 311 6.45 1.38 -24.59
N ALA A 312 5.82 1.34 -25.76
CA ALA A 312 5.49 2.55 -26.51
C ALA A 312 4.44 3.40 -25.78
N ALA A 313 3.42 2.76 -25.18
CA ALA A 313 2.41 3.45 -24.37
C ALA A 313 3.02 4.04 -23.08
N GLU A 314 3.89 3.30 -22.40
CA GLU A 314 4.63 3.78 -21.22
C GLU A 314 5.56 4.93 -21.58
N ALA A 315 6.29 4.84 -22.69
CA ALA A 315 7.16 5.92 -23.17
C ALA A 315 6.37 7.18 -23.55
N ALA A 316 5.22 7.02 -24.21
CA ALA A 316 4.32 8.14 -24.52
C ALA A 316 3.79 8.79 -23.24
N HIS A 317 3.34 8.01 -22.27
CA HIS A 317 2.86 8.54 -20.99
C HIS A 317 3.98 9.24 -20.20
N ALA A 318 5.19 8.69 -20.20
CA ALA A 318 6.35 9.32 -19.57
C ALA A 318 6.71 10.65 -20.24
N GLN A 319 6.58 10.74 -21.57
CA GLN A 319 6.77 12.00 -22.29
C GLN A 319 5.72 13.03 -21.91
N ASP A 320 4.44 12.65 -21.85
CA ASP A 320 3.35 13.54 -21.42
C ASP A 320 3.59 14.11 -20.01
N LEU A 321 4.09 13.27 -19.09
CA LEU A 321 4.44 13.70 -17.73
C LEU A 321 5.62 14.68 -17.70
N LEU A 322 6.63 14.48 -18.55
CA LEU A 322 7.76 15.41 -18.67
C LEU A 322 7.32 16.75 -19.25
N GLU A 323 6.46 16.75 -20.26
CA GLU A 323 5.89 17.97 -20.84
C GLU A 323 5.05 18.72 -19.79
N ALA A 324 4.22 18.02 -19.03
CA ALA A 324 3.44 18.61 -17.94
C ALA A 324 4.34 19.24 -16.84
N ALA A 325 5.39 18.53 -16.42
CA ALA A 325 6.34 19.03 -15.42
C ALA A 325 7.12 20.25 -15.92
N GLN A 326 7.49 20.30 -17.20
CA GLN A 326 8.14 21.47 -17.81
C GLN A 326 7.22 22.69 -17.83
N VAL A 327 5.93 22.50 -18.16
CA VAL A 327 4.94 23.57 -18.12
C VAL A 327 4.78 24.12 -16.70
N GLU A 328 4.70 23.24 -15.69
CA GLU A 328 4.60 23.65 -14.29
C GLU A 328 5.85 24.41 -13.81
N ALA A 329 7.04 23.93 -14.14
CA ALA A 329 8.29 24.61 -13.83
C ALA A 329 8.37 26.01 -14.48
N MET A 330 7.88 26.15 -15.72
CA MET A 330 7.81 27.46 -16.39
C MET A 330 6.82 28.40 -15.69
N ILE A 331 5.68 27.90 -15.20
CA ILE A 331 4.71 28.71 -14.43
C ILE A 331 5.33 29.16 -13.10
N GLN A 332 6.01 28.26 -12.38
CA GLN A 332 6.69 28.60 -11.13
C GLN A 332 7.79 29.65 -11.35
N ALA A 333 8.63 29.48 -12.37
CA ALA A 333 9.68 30.44 -12.70
C ALA A 333 9.11 31.83 -13.00
N LYS A 334 8.04 31.91 -13.80
CA LYS A 334 7.34 33.19 -14.09
C LYS A 334 6.75 33.82 -12.82
N THR A 335 6.22 33.01 -11.91
CA THR A 335 5.65 33.47 -10.64
C THR A 335 6.74 34.02 -9.71
N SER A 336 7.87 33.33 -9.57
CA SER A 336 9.02 33.80 -8.77
C SER A 336 9.62 35.10 -9.30
N HIS A 337 9.70 35.27 -10.62
CA HIS A 337 10.16 36.52 -11.23
C HIS A 337 9.20 37.70 -10.98
N ALA A 338 7.89 37.46 -10.88
CA ALA A 338 6.94 38.51 -10.53
C ALA A 338 7.18 39.03 -9.09
N ILE A 339 7.39 38.11 -8.14
CA ILE A 339 7.60 38.44 -6.73
C ILE A 339 8.87 39.28 -6.49
N LEU A 340 9.97 39.00 -7.21
CA LEU A 340 11.23 39.75 -7.06
C LEU A 340 11.17 41.20 -7.56
N GLY A 341 10.13 41.59 -8.29
CA GLY A 341 9.96 42.95 -8.81
C GLY A 341 9.07 43.88 -7.97
N GLY A 342 8.53 43.41 -6.82
CA GLY A 342 7.50 44.14 -6.07
C GLY A 342 6.12 44.17 -6.77
N TRP A 343 5.95 43.40 -7.85
CA TRP A 343 4.70 43.30 -8.60
C TRP A 343 4.06 41.93 -8.38
N THR A 344 2.90 41.90 -7.73
CA THR A 344 2.06 40.71 -7.67
C THR A 344 1.09 40.70 -8.87
N VAL A 345 0.83 39.52 -9.44
CA VAL A 345 -0.16 39.34 -10.52
C VAL A 345 -1.22 38.38 -10.00
N ASP A 346 -2.48 38.81 -9.98
CA ASP A 346 -3.58 37.96 -9.53
C ASP A 346 -3.97 36.91 -10.58
N SER A 347 -4.87 35.99 -10.21
CA SER A 347 -5.37 34.94 -11.12
C SER A 347 -6.16 35.45 -12.32
N TYR A 348 -6.45 36.75 -12.41
CA TYR A 348 -7.12 37.42 -13.54
C TYR A 348 -6.15 38.21 -14.42
N GLY A 349 -4.85 38.20 -14.10
CA GLY A 349 -3.83 38.94 -14.84
C GLY A 349 -3.71 40.41 -14.46
N ASN A 350 -4.39 40.87 -13.41
CA ASN A 350 -4.22 42.23 -12.91
C ASN A 350 -2.90 42.34 -12.17
N ARG A 351 -2.12 43.38 -12.51
CA ARG A 351 -0.84 43.68 -11.86
C ARG A 351 -1.07 44.63 -10.70
N ARG A 352 -0.61 44.27 -9.51
CA ARG A 352 -0.61 45.14 -8.34
C ARG A 352 0.84 45.33 -7.88
N TYR A 353 1.25 46.57 -7.68
CA TYR A 353 2.54 46.87 -7.09
C TYR A 353 2.36 46.92 -5.57
N ASP A 354 3.10 46.07 -4.86
CA ASP A 354 3.17 46.11 -3.40
C ASP A 354 4.49 46.80 -3.04
N GLU A 355 4.39 48.10 -2.81
CA GLU A 355 5.52 48.95 -2.44
C GLU A 355 5.98 48.61 -1.00
N GLY A 356 6.97 47.71 -0.88
CA GLY A 356 7.69 47.51 0.38
C GLY A 356 8.04 46.06 0.71
N LEU A 357 9.32 45.72 0.53
CA LEU A 357 10.13 44.81 1.36
C LEU A 357 11.58 44.94 0.84
N ILE A 358 12.25 46.03 1.21
CA ILE A 358 13.71 46.12 1.23
C ILE A 358 14.15 45.79 2.65
#